data_AF-A0AAV0R368-F1
#
_entry.id   AF-A0AAV0R368-F1
#
_cell.length_a   1.000
_cell.length_b   1.000
_cell.length_c   1.000
_cell.angle_alpha   90.00
_cell.angle_beta   90.00
_cell.angle_gamma   90.00
#
_symmetry.space_group_name_H-M   'P 1'
#
loop_
_entity.id
_entity.type
_entity.pdbx_description
1 polymer ?
#
loop_
_entity_poly.entity_id
_entity_poly.type
_entity_poly.pdbx_seq_one_letter_code
_entity_poly.pdbx_strand_id
1 'polypeptide(L)'
;MSWRSEGIWIELIVGSRKISNFCWAFILFLGSLGFWGVGFSSYLGRNQILFFPQGIVMSFYGIAGLFFSSYLWCTIFWNVGSGYDRFDRKEGIVQIFH
;
A
#
# COMPACT_ATOMS: atom_id res chain seq x y z
N MET A 1 -20.58 5.57 -0.02
CA MET A 1 -21.57 6.65 0.10
C MET A 1 -22.26 6.76 -1.25
N SER A 2 -23.39 6.08 -1.42
CA SER A 2 -24.14 6.08 -2.68
C SER A 2 -25.15 7.23 -2.64
N TRP A 3 -25.12 8.07 -3.68
CA TRP A 3 -26.15 9.10 -3.89
C TRP A 3 -27.21 8.53 -4.82
N ARG A 4 -28.48 8.66 -4.43
CA ARG A 4 -29.62 8.13 -5.18
C ARG A 4 -30.53 9.29 -5.57
N SER A 5 -30.56 9.62 -6.85
CA SER A 5 -31.57 10.49 -7.46
C SER A 5 -32.44 9.63 -8.38
N GLU A 6 -33.72 9.98 -8.57
CA GLU A 6 -34.78 9.12 -9.15
C GLU A 6 -34.50 8.55 -10.57
N GLY A 7 -33.39 8.92 -11.22
CA GLY A 7 -32.92 8.31 -12.47
C GLY A 7 -31.45 7.90 -12.54
N ILE A 8 -30.60 8.33 -11.60
CA ILE A 8 -29.14 8.20 -11.70
C ILE A 8 -28.59 7.56 -10.41
N TRP A 9 -27.82 6.49 -10.59
CA TRP A 9 -27.09 5.80 -9.55
C TRP A 9 -25.59 5.97 -9.76
N ILE A 10 -24.87 6.39 -8.73
CA ILE A 10 -23.42 6.48 -8.74
C ILE A 10 -22.86 5.62 -7.61
N GLU A 11 -22.10 4.59 -7.96
CA GLU A 11 -21.40 3.72 -7.02
C GLU A 11 -19.91 4.06 -7.01
N LEU A 12 -19.42 4.57 -5.88
CA LEU A 12 -18.01 4.89 -5.69
C LEU A 12 -17.25 3.60 -5.38
N ILE A 13 -16.36 3.20 -6.27
CA ILE A 13 -15.47 2.06 -6.07
C ILE A 13 -14.28 2.54 -5.25
N VAL A 14 -14.24 2.11 -3.99
CA VAL A 14 -13.09 2.35 -3.11
C VAL A 14 -11.93 1.47 -3.58
N GLY A 15 -11.03 2.08 -4.36
CA GLY A 15 -9.81 1.46 -4.88
C GLY A 15 -8.75 1.15 -3.81
N SER A 16 -7.50 1.53 -4.06
CA SER A 16 -6.39 1.25 -3.12
C SER A 16 -6.50 1.96 -1.76
N ARG A 17 -7.35 3.00 -1.61
CA ARG A 17 -7.59 3.71 -0.33
C ARG A 17 -8.50 2.96 0.64
N LYS A 18 -8.21 1.69 0.90
CA LYS A 18 -8.83 0.93 2.00
C LYS A 18 -7.98 1.09 3.27
N ILE A 19 -8.64 1.23 4.42
CA ILE A 19 -7.97 1.22 5.74
C ILE A 19 -7.04 0.00 5.88
N SER A 20 -7.45 -1.15 5.34
CA SER A 20 -6.64 -2.37 5.35
C SER A 20 -5.32 -2.21 4.60
N ASN A 21 -5.31 -1.57 3.43
CA ASN A 21 -4.08 -1.31 2.67
C ASN A 21 -3.14 -0.39 3.44
N PHE A 22 -3.67 0.62 4.14
CA PHE A 22 -2.87 1.50 4.99
C PHE A 22 -2.24 0.73 6.17
N CYS A 23 -3.00 -0.15 6.81
CA CYS A 23 -2.50 -1.02 7.88
C CYS A 23 -1.35 -1.92 7.39
N TRP A 24 -1.54 -2.61 6.26
CA TRP A 24 -0.51 -3.48 5.67
C TRP A 24 0.74 -2.70 5.26
N ALA A 25 0.57 -1.54 4.61
CA ALA A 25 1.70 -0.72 4.19
C ALA A 25 2.51 -0.22 5.40
N PHE A 26 1.83 0.13 6.50
CA PHE A 26 2.47 0.56 7.74
C PHE A 26 3.20 -0.57 8.48
N ILE A 27 2.58 -1.76 8.59
CA ILE A 27 3.22 -2.94 9.19
C ILE A 27 4.48 -3.32 8.40
N LEU A 28 4.39 -3.35 7.06
CA LEU A 28 5.53 -3.63 6.19
C LEU A 28 6.60 -2.56 6.36
N PHE A 29 6.24 -1.28 6.40
CA PHE A 29 7.18 -0.19 6.59
C PHE A 29 7.98 -0.33 7.89
N LEU A 30 7.29 -0.51 9.02
CA LEU A 30 7.92 -0.65 10.33
C LEU A 30 8.78 -1.91 10.43
N GLY A 31 8.30 -3.05 9.91
CA GLY A 31 9.08 -4.29 9.87
C GLY A 31 10.36 -4.12 9.05
N SER A 32 10.25 -3.48 7.89
CA SER A 32 11.38 -3.23 6.99
C SER A 32 12.42 -2.29 7.60
N LEU A 33 11.97 -1.22 8.26
CA LEU A 33 12.84 -0.32 9.03
C LEU A 33 13.55 -1.06 10.16
N GLY A 34 12.87 -1.98 10.85
CA GLY A 34 13.48 -2.81 11.89
C GLY A 34 14.61 -3.68 11.34
N PHE A 35 14.36 -4.43 10.26
CA PHE A 35 15.38 -5.26 9.63
C PHE A 35 16.57 -4.45 9.09
N TRP A 36 16.28 -3.32 8.46
CA TRP A 36 17.32 -2.41 7.97
C TRP A 36 18.15 -1.83 9.12
N GLY A 37 17.52 -1.41 10.22
CA GLY A 37 18.20 -0.89 11.40
C GLY A 37 19.10 -1.92 12.10
N VAL A 38 18.62 -3.18 12.22
CA VAL A 38 19.43 -4.28 12.77
C VAL A 38 20.65 -4.56 11.89
N GLY A 39 20.46 -4.58 10.57
CA GLY A 39 21.54 -4.75 9.59
C GLY A 39 22.56 -3.61 9.64
N PHE A 40 22.10 -2.36 9.70
CA PHE A 40 22.97 -1.18 9.80
C PHE A 40 23.75 -1.11 11.11
N SER A 41 23.11 -1.45 12.24
CA SER A 41 23.79 -1.49 13.52
C SER A 41 24.78 -2.66 13.63
N SER A 42 24.50 -3.79 12.96
CA SER A 42 25.47 -4.88 12.79
C SER A 42 26.68 -4.46 11.94
N TYR A 43 26.48 -3.65 10.89
CA TYR A 43 27.58 -3.07 10.10
C TYR A 43 28.49 -2.16 10.95
N LEU A 44 27.91 -1.36 11.85
CA LEU A 44 28.65 -0.50 12.78
C LEU A 44 29.31 -1.25 13.95
N GLY A 45 29.11 -2.57 14.07
CA GLY A 45 29.65 -3.38 15.17
C GLY A 45 29.04 -3.06 16.53
N ARG A 46 27.88 -2.37 16.59
CA ARG A 46 27.20 -1.99 17.84
C ARG A 46 26.25 -3.06 18.37
N ASN A 47 25.96 -4.09 17.56
CA ASN A 47 25.11 -5.21 17.93
C ASN A 47 25.92 -6.48 18.17
N GLN A 48 25.38 -7.40 18.97
CA GLN A 48 25.94 -8.75 19.19
C GLN A 48 25.81 -9.70 17.98
N ILE A 49 25.23 -9.22 16.86
CA ILE A 49 25.01 -10.01 15.65
C ILE A 49 26.18 -9.82 14.69
N LEU A 50 26.80 -10.92 14.28
CA LEU A 50 27.83 -10.96 13.24
C LEU A 50 27.26 -10.43 11.90
N PHE A 51 27.94 -9.44 11.33
CA PHE A 51 27.53 -8.82 10.07
C PHE A 51 27.44 -9.84 8.93
N PHE A 52 28.41 -10.75 8.86
CA PHE A 52 28.41 -11.85 7.90
C PHE A 52 28.04 -13.18 8.59
N PRO A 53 27.11 -13.98 8.04
CA PRO A 53 26.22 -13.70 6.90
C PRO A 53 24.90 -13.02 7.31
N GLN A 54 24.56 -13.06 8.60
CA GLN A 54 23.22 -12.77 9.10
C GLN A 54 22.83 -11.28 8.97
N GLY A 55 23.74 -10.35 9.25
CA GLY A 55 23.51 -8.91 9.11
C GLY A 55 23.26 -8.47 7.65
N ILE A 56 23.94 -9.09 6.69
CA ILE A 56 23.71 -8.85 5.26
C ILE A 56 22.31 -9.30 4.84
N VAL A 57 21.91 -10.51 5.25
CA VAL A 57 20.59 -11.05 4.94
C VAL A 57 19.49 -10.16 5.53
N MET A 58 19.64 -9.69 6.77
CA MET A 58 18.69 -8.76 7.39
C MET A 58 18.64 -7.40 6.67
N SER A 59 19.78 -6.86 6.27
CA SER A 59 19.85 -5.63 5.47
C SER A 59 19.14 -5.78 4.14
N PHE A 60 19.34 -6.91 3.45
CA PHE A 60 18.71 -7.20 2.16
C PHE A 60 17.19 -7.27 2.27
N TYR A 61 16.67 -8.03 3.25
CA TYR A 61 15.23 -8.11 3.48
C TYR A 61 14.63 -6.77 3.92
N GLY A 62 15.35 -5.97 4.72
CA GLY A 62 14.91 -4.63 5.11
C GLY A 62 14.78 -3.69 3.91
N ILE A 63 15.79 -3.65 3.04
CA ILE A 63 15.76 -2.80 1.83
C ILE A 63 14.66 -3.25 0.87
N ALA A 64 14.55 -4.55 0.59
CA ALA A 64 13.48 -5.08 -0.26
C ALA A 64 12.10 -4.74 0.29
N GLY A 65 11.90 -4.90 1.60
CA GLY A 65 10.66 -4.53 2.27
C GLY A 65 10.35 -3.03 2.20
N LEU A 66 11.36 -2.16 2.32
CA LEU A 66 11.19 -0.71 2.15
C LEU A 66 10.72 -0.35 0.74
N PHE A 67 11.24 -1.00 -0.30
CA PHE A 67 10.77 -0.82 -1.68
C PHE A 67 9.33 -1.31 -1.88
N PHE A 68 8.96 -2.46 -1.33
CA PHE A 68 7.58 -2.96 -1.42
C PHE A 68 6.60 -2.07 -0.65
N SER A 69 7.00 -1.59 0.53
CA SER A 69 6.19 -0.69 1.34
C SER A 69 6.02 0.68 0.66
N SER A 70 7.09 1.25 0.08
CA SER A 70 7.00 2.51 -0.67
C SER A 70 6.10 2.38 -1.89
N TYR A 71 6.18 1.26 -2.62
CA TYR A 71 5.25 0.95 -3.70
C TYR A 71 3.79 0.94 -3.23
N LEU A 72 3.48 0.23 -2.14
CA LEU A 72 2.13 0.23 -1.56
C LEU A 72 1.68 1.64 -1.18
N TRP A 73 2.54 2.44 -0.56
CA TRP A 73 2.23 3.82 -0.22
C TRP A 73 1.94 4.68 -1.45
N CYS A 74 2.72 4.51 -2.53
CA CYS A 74 2.47 5.17 -3.81
C CYS A 74 1.12 4.76 -4.41
N THR A 75 0.76 3.48 -4.36
CA THR A 75 -0.55 3.02 -4.87
C THR A 75 -1.73 3.60 -4.09
N ILE A 76 -1.59 3.76 -2.77
CA ILE A 76 -2.60 4.38 -1.90
C ILE A 76 -2.68 5.88 -2.17
N PHE A 77 -1.53 6.55 -2.29
CA PHE A 77 -1.44 7.98 -2.55
C PHE A 77 -2.11 8.36 -3.87
N TRP A 78 -1.74 7.65 -4.94
CA TRP A 78 -2.31 7.84 -6.28
C TRP A 78 -3.73 7.27 -6.43
N ASN A 79 -4.27 6.66 -5.37
CA ASN A 79 -5.58 6.02 -5.35
C ASN A 79 -5.78 5.07 -6.54
N VAL A 80 -4.75 4.27 -6.85
CA VAL A 80 -4.76 3.38 -8.01
C VAL A 80 -5.95 2.42 -7.90
N GLY A 81 -6.73 2.33 -8.97
CA GLY A 81 -7.94 1.51 -9.03
C GLY A 81 -9.17 2.11 -8.34
N SER A 82 -9.18 3.42 -8.06
CA SER A 82 -10.41 4.11 -7.64
C SER A 82 -11.20 4.60 -8.83
N GLY A 83 -12.46 4.20 -8.91
CA GLY A 83 -13.36 4.54 -9.98
C GLY A 83 -14.76 4.89 -9.46
N TYR A 84 -15.67 5.12 -10.39
CA TYR A 84 -17.09 5.19 -10.09
C TYR A 84 -17.90 4.59 -11.23
N ASP A 85 -18.89 3.80 -10.87
CA ASP A 85 -19.87 3.29 -11.82
C ASP A 85 -21.08 4.24 -11.81
N ARG A 86 -21.42 4.77 -12.99
CA ARG A 86 -22.63 5.57 -13.20
C ARG A 86 -23.64 4.73 -13.98
N PHE A 87 -24.80 4.50 -13.38
CA PHE A 87 -25.95 3.86 -14.02
C PHE A 87 -27.06 4.90 -14.20
N ASP A 88 -27.36 5.25 -15.45
CA ASP A 88 -28.50 6.11 -15.78
C ASP A 88 -29.68 5.25 -16.29
N ARG A 89 -30.73 5.16 -15.48
CA ARG A 89 -31.93 4.37 -15.79
C ARG A 89 -32.87 5.07 -16.78
N LYS A 90 -32.70 6.37 -17.00
CA LYS A 90 -33.53 7.15 -17.95
C LYS A 90 -33.04 7.00 -19.37
N GLU A 91 -31.73 6.90 -19.57
CA GLU A 91 -31.12 6.73 -20.90
C GLU A 91 -30.67 5.28 -21.18
N GLY A 92 -30.69 4.39 -20.17
CA GLY A 92 -30.24 3.00 -20.31
C GLY A 92 -28.71 2.87 -20.44
N ILE A 93 -27.96 3.91 -20.04
CA ILE A 93 -26.52 4.01 -20.23
C ILE A 93 -25.80 3.54 -18.96
N VAL A 94 -24.83 2.65 -19.15
CA VAL A 94 -23.88 2.22 -18.12
C VAL A 94 -22.52 2.82 -18.47
N GLN A 95 -21.99 3.68 -17.59
CA GLN A 95 -20.65 4.23 -17.72
C GLN A 95 -19.80 3.77 -16.54
N ILE A 96 -18.80 2.95 -16.84
CA ILE A 96 -17.80 2.45 -15.90
C ILE A 96 -16.59 3.36 -16.02
N PHE A 97 -16.29 4.13 -14.98
CA PHE A 97 -15.06 4.92 -14.91
C PHE A 97 -14.11 4.27 -13.90
N HIS A 98 -12.88 3.97 -14.34
CA HIS A 98 -11.87 3.27 -13.55
C HIS A 98 -10.62 4.13 -13.35
#